data_AF-A0A961MWM0-F1
#
_entry.id   AF-A0A961MWM0-F1
#
_cell.length_a   1.000
_cell.length_b   1.000
_cell.length_c   1.000
_cell.angle_alpha   90.00
_cell.angle_beta   90.00
_cell.angle_gamma   90.00
#
_symmetry.space_group_name_H-M   'P 1'
#
loop_
_entity.id
_entity.type
_entity.pdbx_description
1 polymer ?
#
loop_
_entity_poly.entity_id
_entity_poly.type
_entity_poly.pdbx_seq_one_letter_code
_entity_poly.pdbx_strand_id
1 'polypeptide(L)' 'MPDDSSLYSASNRGFMAHLGARKTGYAQDYARFEIDIGPEHCNPMGIPHGGVYASILDTT' A
#
# COMPACT_ATOMS: atom_id res chain seq x y z
N MET A 1 -14.15 14.92 4.34
CA MET A 1 -13.72 15.31 2.98
C MET A 1 -14.18 14.23 2.02
N PRO A 2 -14.75 14.55 0.85
CA PRO A 2 -15.05 13.55 -0.16
C PRO A 2 -13.75 12.99 -0.73
N ASP A 3 -13.74 11.68 -0.93
CA ASP A 3 -12.63 10.90 -1.44
C ASP A 3 -12.44 11.14 -2.95
N ASP A 4 -11.22 11.48 -3.38
CA ASP A 4 -10.92 11.70 -4.81
C ASP A 4 -10.49 10.39 -5.48
N SER A 5 -11.49 9.65 -5.94
CA SER A 5 -11.30 8.36 -6.62
C SER A 5 -10.48 8.43 -7.92
N SER A 6 -10.26 9.62 -8.49
CA SER A 6 -9.43 9.76 -9.71
C SER A 6 -7.95 9.43 -9.44
N LEU A 7 -7.52 9.51 -8.18
CA LEU A 7 -6.15 9.20 -7.76
C LEU A 7 -5.92 7.70 -7.48
N TYR A 8 -6.97 6.88 -7.46
CA TYR A 8 -6.84 5.42 -7.38
C TYR A 8 -6.18 4.81 -8.61
N SER A 9 -6.26 5.51 -9.74
CA SER A 9 -5.69 5.09 -11.01
C SER A 9 -4.20 5.43 -11.17
N ALA A 10 -3.58 6.12 -10.20
CA ALA A 10 -2.17 6.53 -10.30
C ALA A 10 -1.25 5.30 -10.24
N SER A 11 -0.95 4.76 -11.44
CA SER A 11 0.01 3.71 -11.76
C SER A 11 0.04 2.50 -10.83
N ASN A 12 -0.69 1.46 -11.23
CA ASN A 12 -0.48 0.08 -10.78
C ASN A 12 0.87 -0.51 -11.28
N ARG A 13 1.96 0.26 -11.21
CA ARG A 13 3.30 -0.09 -11.69
C ARG A 13 4.35 0.31 -10.66
N GLY A 14 5.47 -0.41 -10.62
CA GLY A 14 6.56 -0.16 -9.68
C GLY A 14 6.43 -0.98 -8.40
N PHE A 15 7.16 -0.56 -7.36
CA PHE A 15 7.35 -1.35 -6.16
C PHE A 15 6.05 -1.66 -5.39
N MET A 16 5.16 -0.67 -5.25
CA MET A 16 3.87 -0.87 -4.55
C MET A 16 2.95 -1.86 -5.28
N ALA A 17 2.95 -1.85 -6.61
CA ALA A 17 2.22 -2.82 -7.41
C ALA A 17 2.82 -4.23 -7.27
N HIS A 18 4.15 -4.33 -7.15
CA HIS A 18 4.82 -5.61 -6.90
C HIS A 18 4.48 -6.19 -5.51
N LEU A 19 4.33 -5.32 -4.50
CA LEU A 19 3.81 -5.68 -3.18
C LEU A 19 2.30 -5.91 -3.17
N GLY A 20 1.57 -5.66 -4.26
CA GLY A 20 0.10 -5.77 -4.29
C GLY A 20 -0.63 -4.74 -3.42
N ALA A 21 0.05 -3.66 -3.03
CA ALA A 21 -0.55 -2.57 -2.26
C ALA A 21 -1.44 -1.70 -3.16
N ARG A 22 -2.58 -1.27 -2.62
CA ARG A 22 -3.61 -0.50 -3.32
C ARG A 22 -3.92 0.77 -2.56
N LYS A 23 -4.00 1.91 -3.23
CA LYS A 23 -4.49 3.16 -2.66
C LYS A 23 -6.02 3.09 -2.59
N THR A 24 -6.59 3.08 -1.39
CA THR A 24 -8.04 2.91 -1.14
C THR A 24 -8.70 4.13 -0.50
N GLY A 25 -7.94 5.23 -0.35
CA GLY A 25 -8.49 6.52 0.05
C GLY A 25 -7.47 7.64 -0.15
N TYR A 26 -7.92 8.78 -0.65
CA TYR A 26 -7.09 9.98 -0.68
C TYR A 26 -7.92 11.25 -0.51
N ALA A 27 -7.48 12.10 0.40
CA ALA A 27 -8.06 13.42 0.63
C ALA A 27 -6.98 14.38 1.17
N GLN A 28 -7.34 15.64 1.35
CA GLN A 28 -6.47 16.59 2.04
C GLN A 28 -6.05 16.02 3.41
N ASP A 29 -4.73 15.97 3.63
CA ASP A 29 -4.09 15.46 4.85
C ASP A 29 -4.38 13.99 5.18
N TYR A 30 -4.83 13.21 4.18
CA TYR A 30 -5.22 11.82 4.37
C TYR A 30 -4.85 10.93 3.16
N ALA A 31 -4.21 9.80 3.44
CA ALA A 31 -4.04 8.72 2.49
C ALA A 31 -4.29 7.37 3.17
N ARG A 32 -4.91 6.44 2.43
CA ARG A 32 -5.10 5.05 2.84
C ARG A 32 -4.56 4.10 1.79
N PHE A 33 -3.81 3.12 2.25
CA PHE A 33 -3.33 2.00 1.45
C PHE A 33 -3.72 0.69 2.12
N GLU A 34 -4.02 -0.31 1.29
CA GLU A 34 -4.40 -1.66 1.72
C GLU A 34 -3.60 -2.71 0.95
N ILE A 35 -3.28 -3.81 1.61
CA ILE A 35 -2.52 -4.94 1.06
C ILE A 35 -3.11 -6.23 1.62
N ASP A 36 -3.23 -7.25 0.78
CA ASP A 36 -3.58 -8.60 1.25
C ASP A 36 -2.29 -9.31 1.67
N ILE A 37 -2.21 -9.71 2.94
CA ILE A 37 -1.00 -10.39 3.45
C ILE A 37 -0.93 -11.81 2.89
N GLY A 38 0.17 -12.10 2.18
CA GLY A 38 0.52 -13.40 1.64
C GLY A 38 1.91 -13.85 2.15
N PRO A 39 2.33 -15.08 1.85
CA PRO A 39 3.63 -15.61 2.26
C PRO A 39 4.83 -14.73 1.87
N GLU A 40 4.75 -14.05 0.72
CA GLU A 40 5.74 -13.11 0.20
C GLU A 40 5.91 -11.84 1.06
N HIS A 41 4.92 -11.53 1.89
CA HIS A 41 4.92 -10.39 2.80
C HIS A 41 5.49 -10.76 4.18
N CYS A 42 5.69 -12.05 4.46
CA CYS A 42 6.09 -12.52 5.79
C CYS A 42 7.60 -12.69 5.93
N ASN A 43 8.09 -12.47 7.14
CA ASN A 43 9.44 -12.86 7.55
C ASN A 43 9.48 -14.38 7.91
N PRO A 44 10.65 -14.95 8.25
CA PRO A 44 10.76 -16.37 8.60
C PRO A 44 9.92 -16.82 9.81
N MET A 45 9.42 -15.90 10.63
CA MET A 45 8.52 -16.19 11.75
C MET A 45 7.04 -16.27 11.32
N GLY A 46 6.74 -16.07 10.03
CA GLY A 46 5.38 -16.12 9.49
C GLY A 46 4.55 -14.88 9.74
N ILE A 47 5.16 -13.78 10.22
CA ILE A 47 4.48 -12.49 10.43
C ILE A 47 4.91 -11.48 9.36
N PRO A 48 4.10 -10.45 9.06
CA PRO A 48 4.48 -9.42 8.11
C PRO A 48 5.86 -8.84 8.41
N HIS A 49 6.73 -8.84 7.41
CA HIS A 49 8.08 -8.31 7.52
C HIS A 49 8.01 -6.80 7.77
N GLY A 50 8.84 -6.28 8.69
CA GLY A 50 8.86 -4.85 9.02
C GLY A 50 9.04 -3.93 7.81
N GLY A 51 9.82 -4.39 6.84
CA GLY A 51 10.02 -3.73 5.55
C GLY A 51 8.75 -3.54 4.72
N VAL A 52 7.72 -4.39 4.86
CA VAL A 52 6.43 -4.21 4.16
C VAL A 52 5.73 -2.96 4.70
N TYR A 53 5.66 -2.81 6.03
CA TYR A 53 5.09 -1.60 6.65
C TYR A 53 5.89 -0.35 6.27
N ALA A 54 7.22 -0.42 6.35
CA ALA A 54 8.09 0.69 5.99
C ALA A 54 7.89 1.12 4.53
N SER A 55 7.76 0.16 3.62
CA SER A 55 7.54 0.42 2.19
C SER A 55 6.21 1.12 1.93
N ILE A 56 5.15 0.72 2.64
CA ILE A 56 3.83 1.37 2.52
C ILE A 56 3.88 2.79 3.08
N LEU A 57 4.60 3.02 4.18
CA LEU A 57 4.71 4.35 4.79
C LEU A 57 5.59 5.31 3.97
N ASP A 58 6.53 4.80 3.20
CA ASP A 58 7.42 5.58 2.32
C ASP A 58 6.76 5.94 0.98
N THR A 59 5.58 5.39 0.65
CA THR A 59 4.91 5.66 -0.63
C THR A 59 4.29 7.07 -0.69
N THR A 60 4.15 7.60 -1.92
CA THR A 60 3.47 8.88 -2.23
C THR A 60 2.12 8.67 -2.93
#